data_AF-A8Q5S1-F1
#
_entry.id   AF-A8Q5S1-F1
#
_cell.length_a   1.000
_cell.length_b   1.000
_cell.length_c   1.000
_cell.angle_alpha   90.00
_cell.angle_beta   90.00
_cell.angle_gamma   90.00
#
_symmetry.space_group_name_H-M   'P 1'
#
loop_
_entity.id
_entity.type
_entity.pdbx_description
1 polymer ?
#
loop_
_entity_poly.entity_id
_entity_poly.type
_entity_poly.pdbx_seq_one_letter_code
_entity_poly.pdbx_strand_id
1 'polypeptide(L)'
;MFLKSTRHSQSLGTITGIWLLPIIAVIVAGGSGSIISESLPAKHAKITIVLSYMLLGGGLCVTFFGMTLYYARLAFHKVPAASLIITVFIPLGPCAQTAFAFLRLSTAISELYSDFGQPLIGSRLLSPEDTRIMNLAIQGCSILMAVGFWGLSFFWLSLGLSIWIDTWIVTKLKFNPGWWGAVFPLGIYALSTIEMGTAFDSGAFKKLSIVFGLCAILVWLLMASLTLYNVARGKVYVCKMSG
;
A
#
# COMPACT_ATOMS: atom_id res chain seq x y z
N MET A 1 11.26 -1.94 15.96
CA MET A 1 10.49 -2.37 17.15
C MET A 1 11.39 -2.65 18.35
N PHE A 2 12.46 -3.43 18.20
CA PHE A 2 13.42 -3.75 19.28
C PHE A 2 13.94 -2.52 20.06
N LEU A 3 14.60 -1.56 19.41
CA LEU A 3 15.12 -0.36 20.08
C LEU A 3 14.03 0.52 20.71
N LYS A 4 12.81 0.50 20.13
CA LYS A 4 11.69 1.30 20.60
C LYS A 4 11.06 0.71 21.87
N SER A 5 11.03 -0.63 21.96
CA SER A 5 10.52 -1.38 23.12
C SER A 5 11.49 -1.39 24.30
N THR A 6 12.80 -1.25 24.07
CA THR A 6 13.81 -1.32 25.14
C THR A 6 14.19 0.02 25.73
N ARG A 7 14.00 1.12 24.99
CA ARG A 7 14.47 2.46 25.40
C ARG A 7 13.39 3.50 25.68
N HIS A 8 12.14 3.24 25.28
CA HIS A 8 11.06 4.20 25.45
C HIS A 8 9.84 3.56 26.11
N SER A 9 9.31 4.20 27.15
CA SER A 9 7.96 3.92 27.64
C SER A 9 6.96 4.32 26.56
N GLN A 10 6.10 3.40 26.14
CA GLN A 10 5.09 3.63 25.11
C GLN A 10 3.71 3.31 25.71
N SER A 11 2.77 4.22 25.55
CA SER A 11 1.35 3.97 25.86
C SER A 11 0.55 3.86 24.57
N LEU A 12 -0.57 3.13 24.61
CA LEU A 12 -1.41 2.88 23.42
C LEU A 12 -1.86 4.18 22.73
N GLY A 13 -2.09 5.25 23.49
CA GLY A 13 -2.48 6.57 22.96
C GLY A 13 -1.42 7.25 22.08
N THR A 14 -0.15 6.84 22.17
CA THR A 14 0.97 7.38 21.38
C THR A 14 1.13 6.72 20.01
N ILE A 15 0.36 5.66 19.74
CA ILE A 15 0.37 4.99 18.44
C ILE A 15 -0.31 5.88 17.40
N THR A 16 0.35 6.05 16.26
CA THR A 16 -0.13 6.84 15.12
C THR A 16 0.10 6.05 13.84
N GLY A 17 -0.57 6.42 12.74
CA GLY A 17 -0.41 5.76 11.44
C GLY A 17 1.05 5.72 10.95
N ILE A 18 1.89 6.66 11.40
CA ILE A 18 3.32 6.75 11.06
C ILE A 18 4.09 5.47 11.44
N TRP A 19 3.64 4.74 12.45
CA TRP A 19 4.27 3.48 12.86
C TRP A 19 4.28 2.42 11.75
N LEU A 20 3.35 2.52 10.79
CA LEU A 20 3.26 1.60 9.67
C LEU A 20 4.27 1.90 8.55
N LEU A 21 4.82 3.12 8.47
CA LEU A 21 5.67 3.53 7.33
C LEU A 21 6.87 2.61 7.06
N PRO A 22 7.67 2.18 8.07
CA PRO A 22 8.79 1.28 7.82
C PRO A 22 8.34 -0.12 7.36
N ILE A 23 7.16 -0.56 7.81
CA ILE A 23 6.61 -1.88 7.49
C ILE A 23 6.05 -1.87 6.06
N ILE A 24 5.40 -0.77 5.67
CA ILE A 24 4.86 -0.57 4.32
C ILE A 24 5.96 -0.70 3.27
N ALA A 25 7.15 -0.17 3.52
CA ALA A 25 8.28 -0.28 2.58
C ALA A 25 8.61 -1.73 2.20
N VAL A 26 8.47 -2.68 3.14
CA VAL A 26 8.71 -4.12 2.89
C VAL A 26 7.64 -4.70 1.96
N ILE A 27 6.36 -4.37 2.19
CA ILE A 27 5.26 -4.82 1.33
C ILE A 27 5.39 -4.20 -0.08
N VAL A 28 5.77 -2.91 -0.15
CA VAL A 28 5.99 -2.22 -1.43
C VAL A 28 7.13 -2.88 -2.21
N ALA A 29 8.24 -3.20 -1.54
CA ALA A 29 9.34 -3.95 -2.16
C ALA A 29 8.86 -5.31 -2.68
N GLY A 30 8.06 -6.04 -1.90
CA GLY A 30 7.46 -7.31 -2.30
C GLY A 30 6.61 -7.17 -3.56
N GLY A 31 5.69 -6.20 -3.60
CA GLY A 31 4.85 -5.96 -4.77
C GLY A 31 5.64 -5.48 -5.99
N SER A 32 6.64 -4.61 -5.81
CA SER A 32 7.45 -4.07 -6.91
C SER A 32 8.29 -5.15 -7.61
N GLY A 33 8.66 -6.22 -6.91
CA GLY A 33 9.40 -7.33 -7.50
C GLY A 33 8.63 -8.07 -8.60
N SER A 34 7.29 -8.00 -8.63
CA SER A 34 6.50 -8.49 -9.77
C SER A 34 6.87 -7.77 -11.07
N ILE A 35 6.88 -6.43 -11.04
CA ILE A 35 7.24 -5.58 -12.19
C ILE A 35 8.70 -5.80 -12.58
N ILE A 36 9.61 -5.91 -11.60
CA ILE A 36 11.03 -6.14 -11.87
C ILE A 36 11.22 -7.50 -12.56
N SER A 37 10.46 -8.52 -12.17
CA SER A 37 10.61 -9.88 -12.70
C SER A 37 10.35 -9.99 -14.21
N GLU A 38 9.52 -9.12 -14.78
CA GLU A 38 9.22 -9.04 -16.22
C GLU A 38 10.47 -8.71 -17.06
N SER A 39 11.42 -7.97 -16.47
CA SER A 39 12.65 -7.53 -17.15
C SER A 39 13.84 -8.47 -16.95
N LEU A 40 13.67 -9.56 -16.19
CA LEU A 40 14.75 -10.45 -15.77
C LEU A 40 14.76 -11.77 -16.55
N PRO A 41 15.95 -12.38 -16.76
CA PRO A 41 16.03 -13.75 -17.27
C PRO A 41 15.31 -14.73 -16.32
N ALA A 42 14.73 -15.80 -16.87
CA ALA A 42 13.88 -16.77 -16.16
C ALA A 42 14.36 -17.15 -14.74
N LYS A 43 15.64 -17.49 -14.58
CA LYS A 43 16.22 -17.86 -13.28
C LYS A 43 16.12 -16.73 -12.25
N HIS A 44 16.43 -15.50 -12.65
CA HIS A 44 16.38 -14.34 -11.78
C HIS A 44 14.93 -13.90 -11.54
N ALA A 45 14.08 -13.92 -12.56
CA ALA A 45 12.64 -13.64 -12.44
C ALA A 45 11.99 -14.56 -11.39
N LYS A 46 12.26 -15.87 -11.47
CA LYS A 46 11.76 -16.86 -10.51
C LYS A 46 12.19 -16.57 -9.07
N ILE A 47 13.47 -16.26 -8.84
CA ILE A 47 13.97 -15.94 -7.50
C ILE A 47 13.34 -14.65 -6.99
N THR A 48 13.21 -13.63 -7.84
CA THR A 48 12.57 -12.36 -7.50
C THR A 48 11.13 -12.57 -7.06
N ILE A 49 10.34 -13.36 -7.80
CA ILE A 49 8.95 -13.68 -7.42
C ILE A 49 8.89 -14.36 -6.05
N VAL A 50 9.77 -15.33 -5.78
CA VAL A 50 9.80 -16.02 -4.48
C VAL A 50 10.14 -15.06 -3.34
N LEU A 51 11.19 -14.24 -3.50
CA LEU A 51 11.56 -13.23 -2.52
C LEU A 51 10.46 -12.20 -2.31
N SER A 52 9.76 -11.82 -3.38
CA SER A 52 8.60 -10.93 -3.32
C SER A 52 7.47 -11.49 -2.45
N TYR A 53 7.14 -12.77 -2.57
CA TYR A 53 6.16 -13.41 -1.68
C TYR A 53 6.63 -13.47 -0.22
N MET A 54 7.93 -13.68 0.02
CA MET A 54 8.49 -13.65 1.38
C MET A 54 8.37 -12.27 2.01
N LEU A 55 8.71 -11.20 1.27
CA LEU A 55 8.59 -9.82 1.72
C LEU A 55 7.12 -9.43 1.93
N LEU A 56 6.24 -9.82 1.00
CA LEU A 56 4.81 -9.58 1.09
C LEU A 56 4.22 -10.26 2.34
N GLY A 57 4.47 -11.56 2.53
CA GLY A 57 3.96 -12.31 3.68
C GLY A 57 4.47 -11.78 5.01
N GLY A 58 5.78 -11.57 5.13
CA GLY A 58 6.39 -11.03 6.36
C GLY A 58 5.90 -9.62 6.68
N GLY A 59 5.86 -8.74 5.68
CA GLY A 59 5.38 -7.36 5.83
C GLY A 59 3.89 -7.29 6.17
N LEU A 60 3.06 -8.14 5.54
CA LEU A 60 1.62 -8.19 5.76
C LEU A 60 1.28 -8.61 7.19
N CYS A 61 1.91 -9.66 7.71
CA CYS A 61 1.68 -10.13 9.09
C CYS A 61 1.98 -9.03 10.12
N VAL A 62 3.14 -8.36 9.97
CA VAL A 62 3.53 -7.27 10.89
C VAL A 62 2.62 -6.05 10.72
N THR A 63 2.15 -5.77 9.50
CA THR A 63 1.18 -4.70 9.25
C THR A 63 -0.13 -4.96 9.96
N PHE A 64 -0.66 -6.19 9.92
CA PHE A 64 -1.89 -6.52 10.64
C PHE A 64 -1.77 -6.26 12.13
N PHE A 65 -0.66 -6.63 12.77
CA PHE A 65 -0.44 -6.30 14.18
C PHE A 65 -0.45 -4.79 14.42
N GLY A 66 0.24 -4.02 13.58
CA GLY A 66 0.24 -2.56 13.66
C GLY A 66 -1.14 -1.92 13.44
N MET A 67 -1.90 -2.42 12.46
CA MET A 67 -3.25 -1.92 12.15
C MET A 67 -4.24 -2.24 13.26
N THR A 68 -4.19 -3.43 13.86
CA THR A 68 -5.05 -3.78 15.01
C THR A 68 -4.80 -2.84 16.18
N LEU A 69 -3.53 -2.58 16.52
CA LEU A 69 -3.17 -1.64 17.57
C LEU A 69 -3.63 -0.20 17.25
N TYR A 70 -3.47 0.22 16.00
CA TYR A 70 -3.91 1.53 15.55
C TYR A 70 -5.44 1.67 15.57
N TYR A 71 -6.16 0.64 15.15
CA TYR A 71 -7.62 0.59 15.22
C TYR A 71 -8.12 0.66 16.66
N ALA A 72 -7.54 -0.13 17.57
CA ALA A 72 -7.83 -0.04 19.00
C ALA A 72 -7.57 1.38 19.54
N ARG A 73 -6.46 2.00 19.14
CA ARG A 73 -6.16 3.40 19.51
C ARG A 73 -7.22 4.38 19.01
N LEU A 74 -7.74 4.21 17.78
CA LEU A 74 -8.82 5.06 17.26
C LEU A 74 -10.16 4.82 17.98
N ALA A 75 -10.41 3.60 18.46
CA ALA A 75 -11.63 3.26 19.18
C ALA A 75 -11.64 3.81 20.62
N PHE A 76 -10.50 3.75 21.33
CA PHE A 76 -10.42 4.09 22.75
C PHE A 76 -9.88 5.49 23.05
N HIS A 77 -9.27 6.16 22.07
CA HIS A 77 -8.73 7.51 22.24
C HIS A 77 -9.28 8.46 21.18
N LYS A 78 -9.17 9.77 21.45
CA LYS A 78 -9.57 10.80 20.49
C LYS A 78 -8.80 10.66 19.16
N VAL A 79 -9.40 11.15 18.09
CA VAL A 79 -8.76 11.24 16.76
C VAL A 79 -7.40 11.93 16.85
N PRO A 80 -6.45 11.63 15.94
CA PRO A 80 -5.12 12.25 15.97
C PRO A 80 -5.20 13.78 15.97
N ALA A 81 -4.20 14.43 16.56
CA ALA A 81 -4.10 15.89 16.50
C ALA A 81 -4.13 16.38 15.05
N ALA A 82 -4.66 17.59 14.83
CA ALA A 82 -4.83 18.17 13.49
C ALA A 82 -3.54 18.20 12.64
N SER A 83 -2.36 18.29 13.27
CA SER A 83 -1.07 18.19 12.57
C SER A 83 -0.78 16.82 11.97
N LEU A 84 -1.32 15.75 12.56
CA LEU A 84 -1.12 14.35 12.17
C LEU A 84 -2.37 13.74 11.52
N ILE A 85 -3.42 14.52 11.27
CA ILE A 85 -4.70 13.99 10.82
C ILE A 85 -4.58 13.24 9.49
N ILE A 86 -3.70 13.65 8.59
CA ILE A 86 -3.48 12.97 7.30
C ILE A 86 -2.97 11.52 7.48
N THR A 87 -2.36 11.20 8.63
CA THR A 87 -1.86 9.85 8.90
C THR A 87 -2.97 8.80 9.02
N VAL A 88 -4.25 9.21 9.12
CA VAL A 88 -5.40 8.30 9.08
C VAL A 88 -5.56 7.55 7.76
N PHE A 89 -4.97 8.06 6.67
CA PHE A 89 -4.96 7.39 5.37
C PHE A 89 -3.84 6.35 5.24
N ILE A 90 -2.86 6.31 6.15
CA ILE A 90 -1.71 5.39 6.02
C ILE A 90 -2.13 3.91 6.00
N PRO A 91 -3.07 3.41 6.83
CA PRO A 91 -3.50 2.01 6.81
C PRO A 91 -4.13 1.54 5.47
N LEU A 92 -4.66 2.45 4.67
CA LEU A 92 -5.16 2.15 3.33
C LEU A 92 -4.03 1.66 2.40
N GLY A 93 -2.84 2.25 2.54
CA GLY A 93 -1.68 1.94 1.70
C GLY A 93 -1.27 0.46 1.68
N PRO A 94 -0.95 -0.17 2.83
CA PRO A 94 -0.53 -1.57 2.82
C PRO A 94 -1.65 -2.53 2.42
N CYS A 95 -2.92 -2.23 2.70
CA CYS A 95 -4.04 -3.05 2.24
C CYS A 95 -4.11 -3.02 0.71
N ALA A 96 -4.06 -1.83 0.12
CA ALA A 96 -4.15 -1.66 -1.33
C ALA A 96 -2.91 -2.20 -2.05
N GLN A 97 -1.73 -1.98 -1.47
CA GLN A 97 -0.47 -2.56 -1.94
C GLN A 97 -0.51 -4.09 -1.94
N THR A 98 -1.13 -4.70 -0.93
CA THR A 98 -1.26 -6.16 -0.84
C THR A 98 -2.19 -6.69 -1.93
N ALA A 99 -3.32 -6.03 -2.18
CA ALA A 99 -4.21 -6.39 -3.29
C ALA A 99 -3.50 -6.30 -4.65
N PHE A 100 -2.79 -5.19 -4.88
CA PHE A 100 -1.96 -5.00 -6.06
C PHE A 100 -0.91 -6.11 -6.22
N ALA A 101 -0.17 -6.41 -5.14
CA ALA A 101 0.92 -7.38 -5.16
C ALA A 101 0.42 -8.80 -5.48
N PHE A 102 -0.71 -9.24 -4.91
CA PHE A 102 -1.27 -10.56 -5.23
C PHE A 102 -1.63 -10.70 -6.71
N LEU A 103 -2.31 -9.70 -7.29
CA LEU A 103 -2.67 -9.72 -8.70
C LEU A 103 -1.41 -9.75 -9.58
N ARG A 104 -0.50 -8.80 -9.41
CA ARG A 104 0.71 -8.72 -10.24
C ARG A 104 1.64 -9.91 -10.09
N LEU A 105 1.83 -10.44 -8.87
CA LEU A 105 2.69 -11.62 -8.68
C LEU A 105 2.08 -12.86 -9.33
N SER A 106 0.75 -13.01 -9.33
CA SER A 106 0.09 -14.12 -10.03
C SER A 106 0.20 -14.01 -11.55
N THR A 107 0.16 -12.78 -12.08
CA THR A 107 0.43 -12.49 -13.49
C THR A 107 1.88 -12.81 -13.85
N ALA A 108 2.84 -12.37 -13.05
CA ALA A 108 4.26 -12.64 -13.26
C ALA A 108 4.59 -14.14 -13.25
N ILE A 109 3.91 -14.95 -12.42
CA ILE A 109 4.05 -16.41 -12.45
C ILE A 109 3.53 -17.00 -13.76
N SER A 110 2.44 -16.44 -14.28
CA SER A 110 1.82 -16.89 -15.53
C SER A 110 2.71 -16.55 -16.73
N GLU A 111 3.29 -15.34 -16.73
CA GLU A 111 4.26 -14.86 -17.73
C GLU A 111 5.56 -15.68 -17.70
N LEU A 112 6.07 -16.02 -16.50
CA LEU A 112 7.24 -16.90 -16.36
C LEU A 112 7.02 -18.26 -17.04
N TYR A 113 5.80 -18.79 -16.95
CA TYR A 113 5.44 -20.04 -17.61
C TYR A 113 5.23 -19.87 -19.12
N SER A 114 4.52 -18.84 -19.59
CA SER A 114 4.29 -18.62 -21.02
C SER A 114 5.57 -18.35 -21.79
N ASP A 115 6.47 -17.56 -21.21
CA ASP A 115 7.62 -17.01 -21.94
C ASP A 115 8.83 -17.93 -21.89
N PHE A 116 8.99 -18.65 -20.77
CA PHE A 116 10.17 -19.49 -20.53
C PHE A 116 9.84 -20.98 -20.33
N GLY A 117 8.56 -21.37 -20.30
CA GLY A 117 8.14 -22.74 -19.99
C GLY A 117 8.52 -23.18 -18.57
N GLN A 118 8.83 -22.24 -17.67
CA GLN A 118 9.32 -22.56 -16.33
C GLN A 118 8.20 -22.41 -15.29
N PRO A 119 7.80 -23.52 -14.62
CA PRO A 119 6.91 -23.40 -13.46
C PRO A 119 7.62 -22.71 -12.29
N LEU A 120 6.82 -22.09 -11.42
CA LEU A 120 7.32 -21.58 -10.14
C LEU A 120 7.84 -22.71 -9.25
N ILE A 121 7.16 -23.86 -9.21
CA ILE A 121 7.58 -25.05 -8.47
C ILE A 121 8.57 -25.88 -9.32
N GLY A 122 9.32 -26.80 -8.71
CA GLY A 122 10.33 -27.60 -9.41
C GLY A 122 9.75 -28.38 -10.60
N SER A 123 10.34 -28.21 -11.79
CA SER A 123 9.87 -28.78 -13.07
C SER A 123 10.00 -30.29 -13.18
N ARG A 124 10.75 -30.96 -12.30
CA ARG A 124 10.99 -32.41 -12.35
C ARG A 124 9.78 -33.27 -11.92
N LEU A 125 8.71 -32.64 -11.40
CA LEU A 125 7.60 -33.33 -10.75
C LEU A 125 6.23 -33.03 -11.37
N LEU A 126 6.15 -32.19 -12.41
CA LEU A 126 4.88 -31.66 -12.91
C LEU A 126 4.77 -31.88 -14.42
N SER A 127 3.64 -32.43 -14.86
CA SER A 127 3.27 -32.41 -16.27
C SER A 127 2.92 -30.97 -16.71
N PRO A 128 2.92 -30.67 -18.02
CA PRO A 128 2.45 -29.38 -18.53
C PRO A 128 1.01 -29.04 -18.08
N GLU A 129 0.16 -30.06 -17.96
CA GLU A 129 -1.23 -29.90 -17.51
C GLU A 129 -1.30 -29.56 -16.01
N ASP A 130 -0.51 -30.25 -15.18
CA ASP A 130 -0.45 -29.93 -13.74
C ASP A 130 0.04 -28.51 -13.49
N THR A 131 0.99 -28.04 -14.31
CA THR A 131 1.50 -26.66 -14.24
C THR A 131 0.43 -25.65 -14.62
N ARG A 132 -0.36 -25.93 -15.65
CA ARG A 132 -1.50 -25.08 -16.05
C ARG A 132 -2.56 -24.99 -14.96
N ILE A 133 -2.92 -26.12 -14.36
CA ILE A 133 -3.88 -26.18 -13.25
C ILE A 133 -3.37 -25.38 -12.04
N MET A 134 -2.08 -25.55 -11.70
CA MET A 134 -1.44 -24.79 -10.62
C MET A 134 -1.47 -23.29 -10.88
N ASN A 135 -1.14 -22.84 -12.09
CA ASN A 135 -1.18 -21.41 -12.44
C ASN A 135 -2.60 -20.84 -12.31
N LEU A 136 -3.62 -21.58 -12.77
CA LEU A 136 -5.02 -21.19 -12.59
C LEU A 136 -5.41 -21.11 -11.11
N ALA A 137 -4.96 -22.08 -10.29
CA ALA A 137 -5.21 -22.06 -8.85
C ALA A 137 -4.56 -20.84 -8.17
N ILE A 138 -3.30 -20.52 -8.52
CA ILE A 138 -2.58 -19.35 -8.00
C ILE A 138 -3.30 -18.07 -8.38
N GLN A 139 -3.72 -17.92 -9.64
CA GLN A 139 -4.49 -16.74 -10.09
C GLN A 139 -5.83 -16.64 -9.35
N GLY A 140 -6.59 -17.73 -9.26
CA GLY A 140 -7.88 -17.75 -8.56
C GLY A 140 -7.76 -17.36 -7.08
N CYS A 141 -6.79 -17.94 -6.37
CA CYS A 141 -6.51 -17.56 -4.99
C CYS A 141 -6.08 -16.08 -4.88
N SER A 142 -5.21 -15.62 -5.78
CA SER A 142 -4.70 -14.24 -5.76
C SER A 142 -5.80 -13.22 -6.00
N ILE A 143 -6.76 -13.49 -6.89
CA ILE A 143 -7.92 -12.65 -7.14
C ILE A 143 -8.80 -12.55 -5.88
N LEU A 144 -9.11 -13.67 -5.22
CA LEU A 144 -9.91 -13.66 -3.99
C LEU A 144 -9.23 -12.87 -2.86
N MET A 145 -7.93 -13.07 -2.68
CA MET A 145 -7.15 -12.29 -1.72
C MET A 145 -7.16 -10.79 -2.08
N ALA A 146 -6.98 -10.46 -3.36
CA ALA A 146 -6.97 -9.08 -3.83
C ALA A 146 -8.31 -8.38 -3.60
N VAL A 147 -9.44 -9.04 -3.87
CA VAL A 147 -10.79 -8.51 -3.58
C VAL A 147 -10.93 -8.21 -2.08
N GLY A 148 -10.54 -9.15 -1.22
CA GLY A 148 -10.61 -8.97 0.23
C GLY A 148 -9.78 -7.78 0.72
N PHE A 149 -8.54 -7.66 0.25
CA PHE A 149 -7.66 -6.56 0.62
C PHE A 149 -8.07 -5.22 0.00
N TRP A 150 -8.64 -5.22 -1.20
CA TRP A 150 -9.21 -4.03 -1.82
C TRP A 150 -10.41 -3.53 -1.02
N GLY A 151 -11.30 -4.44 -0.58
CA GLY A 151 -12.42 -4.12 0.31
C GLY A 151 -11.98 -3.58 1.67
N LEU A 152 -10.94 -4.17 2.27
CA LEU A 152 -10.34 -3.66 3.50
C LEU A 152 -9.73 -2.26 3.29
N SER A 153 -9.15 -2.00 2.13
CA SER A 153 -8.64 -0.66 1.75
C SER A 153 -9.77 0.35 1.65
N PHE A 154 -10.90 -0.04 1.06
CA PHE A 154 -12.10 0.79 0.98
C PHE A 154 -12.66 1.15 2.36
N PHE A 155 -12.63 0.21 3.31
CA PHE A 155 -12.97 0.49 4.71
C PHE A 155 -12.07 1.57 5.31
N TRP A 156 -10.74 1.44 5.17
CA TRP A 156 -9.81 2.44 5.66
C TRP A 156 -9.92 3.78 4.94
N LEU A 157 -10.25 3.79 3.64
CA LEU A 157 -10.54 5.02 2.88
C LEU A 157 -11.72 5.75 3.50
N SER A 158 -12.82 5.03 3.71
CA SER A 158 -14.06 5.56 4.25
C SER A 158 -13.87 6.10 5.66
N LEU A 159 -13.19 5.34 6.52
CA LEU A 159 -12.86 5.77 7.88
C LEU A 159 -11.95 7.01 7.89
N GLY A 160 -10.92 7.02 7.05
CA GLY A 160 -9.98 8.13 6.93
C GLY A 160 -10.65 9.41 6.42
N LEU A 161 -11.51 9.29 5.40
CA LEU A 161 -12.29 10.41 4.87
C LEU A 161 -13.23 10.98 5.94
N SER A 162 -13.98 10.13 6.64
CA SER A 162 -14.90 10.57 7.70
C SER A 162 -14.17 11.34 8.80
N ILE A 163 -13.05 10.81 9.30
CA ILE A 163 -12.25 11.46 10.34
C ILE A 163 -11.65 12.79 9.83
N TRP A 164 -11.16 12.80 8.59
CA TRP A 164 -10.56 14.00 8.00
C TRP A 164 -11.59 15.11 7.77
N ILE A 165 -12.77 14.77 7.23
CA ILE A 165 -13.87 15.72 7.00
C ILE A 165 -14.38 16.30 8.32
N ASP A 166 -14.64 15.45 9.32
CA ASP A 166 -15.07 15.89 10.65
C ASP A 166 -14.07 16.87 11.26
N THR A 167 -12.78 16.53 11.22
CA THR A 167 -11.72 17.40 11.74
C THR A 167 -11.62 18.71 10.97
N TRP A 168 -11.82 18.69 9.65
CA TRP A 168 -11.81 19.89 8.80
C TRP A 168 -12.93 20.87 9.16
N ILE A 169 -14.12 20.36 9.49
CA ILE A 169 -15.29 21.19 9.84
C ILE A 169 -15.07 21.88 11.19
N VAL A 170 -14.49 21.18 12.17
CA VAL A 170 -14.38 21.69 13.55
C VAL A 170 -13.04 22.37 13.85
N THR A 171 -11.99 22.15 13.04
CA THR A 171 -10.65 22.67 13.27
C THR A 171 -10.01 23.21 12.00
N LYS A 172 -9.36 24.39 12.09
CA LYS A 172 -8.56 24.93 10.98
C LYS A 172 -7.30 24.08 10.77
N LEU A 173 -7.31 23.26 9.71
CA LEU A 173 -6.12 22.51 9.32
C LEU A 173 -5.10 23.45 8.67
N LYS A 174 -3.85 23.38 9.14
CA LYS A 174 -2.72 24.07 8.52
C LYS A 174 -1.91 23.06 7.73
N PHE A 175 -1.56 23.44 6.51
CA PHE A 175 -0.65 22.65 5.69
C PHE A 175 0.66 22.40 6.44
N ASN A 176 1.13 21.16 6.41
CA ASN A 176 2.44 20.77 6.86
C ASN A 176 2.97 19.66 5.91
N PRO A 177 4.29 19.45 5.82
CA PRO A 177 4.85 18.45 4.92
C PRO A 177 4.34 17.02 5.16
N GLY A 178 3.82 16.70 6.35
CA GLY A 178 3.20 15.42 6.65
C GLY A 178 1.97 15.10 5.81
N TRP A 179 1.39 16.08 5.12
CA TRP A 179 0.26 15.87 4.21
C TRP A 179 0.62 15.01 2.99
N TRP A 180 1.91 14.94 2.62
CA TRP A 180 2.40 14.00 1.62
C TRP A 180 2.11 12.53 1.97
N GLY A 181 1.86 12.22 3.25
CA GLY A 181 1.50 10.88 3.70
C GLY A 181 0.20 10.31 3.10
N ALA A 182 -0.68 11.15 2.51
CA ALA A 182 -1.88 10.68 1.82
C ALA A 182 -1.63 10.25 0.36
N VAL A 183 -0.55 10.72 -0.26
CA VAL A 183 -0.30 10.53 -1.70
C VAL A 183 -0.06 9.06 -2.03
N PHE A 184 0.86 8.42 -1.30
CA PHE A 184 1.17 7.00 -1.55
C PHE A 184 -0.06 6.10 -1.39
N PRO A 185 -0.82 6.15 -0.27
CA PRO A 185 -2.02 5.32 -0.11
C PRO A 185 -3.04 5.51 -1.23
N LEU A 186 -3.37 6.76 -1.59
CA LEU A 186 -4.34 7.03 -2.66
C LEU A 186 -3.84 6.54 -4.03
N GLY A 187 -2.55 6.74 -4.33
CA GLY A 187 -1.92 6.28 -5.56
C GLY A 187 -1.95 4.76 -5.69
N ILE A 188 -1.55 4.03 -4.65
CA ILE A 188 -1.54 2.56 -4.72
C ILE A 188 -2.96 1.97 -4.76
N TYR A 189 -3.96 2.65 -4.17
CA TYR A 189 -5.36 2.23 -4.30
C TYR A 189 -5.92 2.46 -5.71
N ALA A 190 -5.50 3.52 -6.40
CA ALA A 190 -5.78 3.68 -7.82
C ALA A 190 -5.14 2.55 -8.64
N LEU A 191 -3.84 2.26 -8.43
CA LEU A 191 -3.13 1.18 -9.11
C LEU A 191 -3.76 -0.20 -8.84
N SER A 192 -4.11 -0.52 -7.59
CA SER A 192 -4.78 -1.78 -7.28
C SER A 192 -6.15 -1.88 -7.95
N THR A 193 -6.86 -0.76 -8.10
CA THR A 193 -8.13 -0.72 -8.84
C THR A 193 -7.94 -0.92 -10.35
N ILE A 194 -6.82 -0.46 -10.93
CA ILE A 194 -6.46 -0.78 -12.32
C ILE A 194 -6.29 -2.29 -12.47
N GLU A 195 -5.50 -2.92 -11.60
CA GLU A 195 -5.27 -4.37 -11.65
C GLU A 195 -6.56 -5.17 -11.45
N MET A 196 -7.47 -4.71 -10.58
CA MET A 196 -8.80 -5.28 -10.43
C MET A 196 -9.62 -5.18 -11.73
N GLY A 197 -9.52 -4.05 -12.43
CA GLY A 197 -10.18 -3.85 -13.73
C GLY A 197 -9.67 -4.79 -14.80
N THR A 198 -8.37 -5.09 -14.80
CA THR A 198 -7.74 -6.08 -15.69
C THR A 198 -8.12 -7.49 -15.30
N ALA A 199 -8.00 -7.86 -14.02
CA ALA A 199 -8.24 -9.22 -13.53
C ALA A 199 -9.70 -9.68 -13.70
N PHE A 200 -10.66 -8.79 -13.52
CA PHE A 200 -12.09 -9.08 -13.69
C PHE A 200 -12.62 -8.76 -15.10
N ASP A 201 -11.78 -8.23 -15.99
CA ASP A 201 -12.19 -7.61 -17.26
C ASP A 201 -13.43 -6.68 -17.12
N SER A 202 -13.50 -5.96 -16.00
CA SER A 202 -14.72 -5.26 -15.60
C SER A 202 -14.72 -3.80 -16.00
N GLY A 203 -15.69 -3.40 -16.83
CA GLY A 203 -15.89 -2.00 -17.20
C GLY A 203 -16.15 -1.06 -16.01
N ALA A 204 -16.74 -1.58 -14.93
CA ALA A 204 -16.97 -0.80 -13.71
C ALA A 204 -15.66 -0.49 -12.97
N PHE A 205 -14.81 -1.50 -12.76
CA PHE A 205 -13.49 -1.29 -12.14
C PHE A 205 -12.58 -0.42 -13.02
N LYS A 206 -12.65 -0.55 -14.35
CA LYS A 206 -11.94 0.34 -15.29
C LYS A 206 -12.39 1.80 -15.17
N LYS A 207 -13.67 2.08 -14.92
CA LYS A 207 -14.16 3.45 -14.66
C LYS A 207 -13.70 3.95 -13.28
N LEU A 208 -13.79 3.12 -12.26
CA LEU A 208 -13.34 3.45 -10.90
C LEU A 208 -11.84 3.76 -10.85
N SER A 209 -11.02 3.02 -11.60
CA SER A 209 -9.58 3.26 -11.66
C SER A 209 -9.23 4.61 -12.24
N ILE A 210 -9.97 5.09 -13.26
CA ILE A 210 -9.84 6.45 -13.79
C ILE A 210 -10.18 7.49 -12.70
N VAL A 211 -11.29 7.30 -11.98
CA VAL A 211 -11.71 8.22 -10.92
C VAL A 211 -10.65 8.31 -9.82
N PHE A 212 -10.22 7.18 -9.26
CA PHE A 212 -9.21 7.16 -8.21
C PHE A 212 -7.85 7.65 -8.70
N GLY A 213 -7.47 7.33 -9.94
CA GLY A 213 -6.23 7.83 -10.56
C GLY A 213 -6.22 9.35 -10.69
N LEU A 214 -7.30 9.95 -11.19
CA LEU A 214 -7.44 11.40 -11.27
C LEU A 214 -7.41 12.05 -9.89
N CYS A 215 -8.12 11.50 -8.91
CA CYS A 215 -8.07 11.97 -7.53
C CYS A 215 -6.64 11.94 -6.96
N ALA A 216 -5.90 10.85 -7.17
CA ALA A 216 -4.52 10.73 -6.71
C ALA A 216 -3.60 11.77 -7.36
N ILE A 217 -3.73 12.01 -8.67
CA ILE A 217 -2.98 13.03 -9.41
C ILE A 217 -3.30 14.43 -8.90
N LEU A 218 -4.59 14.75 -8.70
CA LEU A 218 -5.01 16.06 -8.19
C LEU A 218 -4.49 16.32 -6.77
N VAL A 219 -4.55 15.32 -5.89
CA VAL A 219 -3.98 15.42 -4.54
C VAL A 219 -2.47 15.63 -4.62
N TRP A 220 -1.76 14.90 -5.50
CA TRP A 220 -0.34 15.09 -5.71
C TRP A 220 0.00 16.51 -6.19
N LEU A 221 -0.72 17.03 -7.18
CA LEU A 221 -0.53 18.38 -7.72
C LEU A 221 -0.80 19.45 -6.66
N LEU A 222 -1.84 19.27 -5.84
CA LEU A 222 -2.14 20.16 -4.73
C LEU A 222 -0.99 20.15 -3.71
N MET A 223 -0.48 18.97 -3.34
CA MET A 223 0.62 18.85 -2.38
C MET A 223 1.91 19.47 -2.93
N ALA A 224 2.23 19.25 -4.21
CA ALA A 224 3.36 19.86 -4.89
C ALA A 224 3.25 21.40 -4.89
N SER A 225 2.09 21.92 -5.27
CA SER A 225 1.83 23.37 -5.34
C SER A 225 1.93 24.03 -3.96
N LEU A 226 1.32 23.43 -2.93
CA LEU A 226 1.41 23.93 -1.55
C LEU A 226 2.84 23.86 -1.01
N THR A 227 3.59 22.81 -1.35
CA THR A 227 5.00 22.68 -0.96
C THR A 227 5.83 23.78 -1.60
N LEU A 228 5.74 23.96 -2.93
CA LEU A 228 6.45 24.99 -3.66
C LEU A 228 6.13 26.40 -3.13
N TYR A 229 4.85 26.69 -2.89
CA TYR A 229 4.42 27.96 -2.32
C TYR A 229 5.03 28.24 -0.94
N ASN A 230 5.04 27.24 -0.05
CA ASN A 230 5.60 27.41 1.29
C ASN A 230 7.14 27.44 1.30
N VAL A 231 7.80 26.71 0.40
CA VAL A 231 9.25 26.78 0.19
C VAL A 231 9.65 28.17 -0.30
N ALA A 232 8.95 28.70 -1.31
CA ALA A 232 9.20 30.04 -1.85
C ALA A 232 9.04 31.15 -0.80
N ARG A 233 8.21 30.92 0.23
CA ARG A 233 8.02 31.86 1.36
C ARG A 233 8.92 31.57 2.57
N GLY A 234 9.86 30.63 2.47
CA GLY A 234 10.77 30.27 3.55
C GLY A 234 10.10 29.60 4.76
N LYS A 235 8.84 29.15 4.64
CA LYS A 235 8.04 28.62 5.76
C LYS A 235 8.22 27.13 6.03
N VAL A 236 8.99 26.43 5.18
CA VAL A 236 9.22 24.97 5.28
C VAL A 236 10.49 24.64 6.05
N TYR A 237 11.45 25.57 6.12
CA TYR A 237 12.72 25.33 6.80
C TYR A 237 12.58 25.53 8.31
N VAL A 238 12.85 24.47 9.07
CA VAL A 238 13.08 24.55 10.52
C VAL A 238 14.52 25.04 10.74
N CYS A 239 14.80 26.29 10.38
CA CYS A 239 16.00 26.98 10.83
C CYS A 239 15.55 28.14 11.70
N LYS A 240 15.31 27.87 13.00
CA LYS A 240 15.41 28.93 14.00
C LYS A 240 16.90 29.25 14.12
N MET A 241 17.38 30.23 13.35
CA MET A 241 18.58 30.95 13.77
C MET A 241 18.14 31.83 14.94
N SER A 242 18.34 31.34 16.16
CA SER A 242 18.37 32.21 17.34
C SER A 242 19.65 33.03 17.24
N GLY A 243 19.52 34.28 16.80
CA GLY A 243 20.46 35.35 17.10
C GLY A 243 19.89 36.20 18.23
#